data_AF-A0A8S3FBB9-F1
#
_entry.id   AF-A0A8S3FBB9-F1
#
_cell.length_a   1.000
_cell.length_b   1.000
_cell.length_c   1.000
_cell.angle_alpha   90.00
_cell.angle_beta   90.00
_cell.angle_gamma   90.00
#
_symmetry.space_group_name_H-M   'P 1'
#
loop_
_entity.id
_entity.type
_entity.pdbx_description
1 polymer ?
#
loop_
_entity_poly.entity_id
_entity_poly.type
_entity_poly.pdbx_seq_one_letter_code
_entity_poly.pdbx_strand_id
1 'polypeptide(L)'
;EYSIRVSRLVHDPSSSWLIRKRFREFVDLNNVLKEYGFNFELPKKRILGNTDRIFMAERQKGLQTYLNTLVQHVELCNSLMVHRFLDPDNHIINYPESALQYVSMFMRSMNNMYQIIEPLFDFGWRYDKSYFIGSKAGCPKNERYLFIWCHYGLDKALGEKEIKNCLKLFKSISHPLIAPIEEIYANEHGTLTVCRFYERGSLKDYIR
;
A
#
# COMPACT_ATOMS: atom_id res chain seq x y z
N GLU A 1 -16.08 15.25 17.34
CA GLU A 1 -14.87 14.65 16.74
C GLU A 1 -14.42 13.49 17.63
N TYR A 2 -13.82 12.45 17.08
CA TYR A 2 -13.37 11.27 17.83
C TYR A 2 -11.85 11.26 17.85
N SER A 3 -11.27 11.14 19.04
CA SER A 3 -9.84 10.88 19.21
C SER A 3 -9.60 9.38 19.09
N ILE A 4 -8.71 8.99 18.18
CA ILE A 4 -8.38 7.59 17.90
C ILE A 4 -6.89 7.43 18.20
N ARG A 5 -6.56 6.45 19.05
CA ARG A 5 -5.19 6.01 19.23
C ARG A 5 -4.91 4.90 18.22
N VAL A 6 -3.92 5.12 17.36
CA VAL A 6 -3.46 4.12 16.40
C VAL A 6 -2.10 3.63 16.87
N SER A 7 -1.89 2.31 16.82
CA SER A 7 -0.65 1.67 17.23
C SER A 7 -0.23 0.72 16.11
N ARG A 8 0.96 0.94 15.53
CA ARG A 8 1.48 0.09 14.46
C ARG A 8 2.04 -1.22 15.00
N LEU A 9 2.68 -1.18 16.19
CA LEU A 9 3.13 -2.35 16.92
C LEU A 9 2.47 -2.34 18.31
N VAL A 10 1.72 -3.40 18.63
CA VAL A 10 0.93 -3.50 19.87
C VAL A 10 1.80 -3.37 21.14
N HIS A 11 3.08 -3.73 21.05
CA HIS A 11 4.01 -3.76 22.19
C HIS A 11 5.01 -2.60 22.22
N ASP A 12 4.96 -1.68 21.25
CA ASP A 12 5.89 -0.54 21.19
C ASP A 12 5.10 0.78 21.29
N PRO A 13 5.08 1.43 22.47
CA PRO A 13 4.42 2.72 22.65
C PRO A 13 4.96 3.82 21.72
N SER A 14 6.22 3.73 21.28
CA SER A 14 6.81 4.70 20.34
C SER A 14 6.23 4.58 18.93
N SER A 15 5.57 3.46 18.63
CA SER A 15 4.87 3.20 17.37
C SER A 15 3.39 3.64 17.37
N SER A 16 3.00 4.48 18.34
CA SER A 16 1.61 4.93 18.51
C SER A 16 1.44 6.43 18.35
N TRP A 17 0.34 6.83 17.71
CA TRP A 17 -0.03 8.24 17.54
C TRP A 17 -1.53 8.45 17.77
N LEU A 18 -1.92 9.72 17.91
CA LEU A 18 -3.30 10.13 18.06
C LEU A 18 -3.75 10.86 16.82
N ILE A 19 -4.85 10.42 16.23
CA ILE A 19 -5.54 11.14 15.16
C ILE A 19 -6.91 11.60 15.66
N ARG A 20 -7.46 12.59 14.97
CA ARG A 20 -8.83 13.05 15.21
C ARG A 20 -9.65 12.94 13.94
N LYS A 21 -10.82 12.31 14.05
CA LYS A 21 -11.72 12.07 12.91
C LYS A 21 -13.16 12.44 13.25
N ARG A 22 -13.86 13.06 12.31
CA ARG A 22 -15.30 13.31 12.36
C ARG A 22 -16.04 12.08 11.85
N PHE A 23 -17.25 11.86 12.36
CA PHE A 23 -18.11 10.76 11.90
C PHE A 23 -18.31 10.76 10.37
N ARG A 24 -18.35 11.95 9.75
CA ARG A 24 -18.46 12.09 8.29
C ARG A 24 -17.29 11.43 7.55
N GLU A 25 -16.06 11.54 8.06
CA GLU A 25 -14.88 10.94 7.43
C GLU A 25 -14.95 9.40 7.45
N PHE A 26 -15.52 8.80 8.49
CA PHE A 26 -15.79 7.35 8.51
C PHE A 26 -16.83 6.96 7.45
N VAL A 27 -17.87 7.78 7.27
CA VAL A 27 -18.89 7.56 6.24
C VAL A 27 -18.28 7.65 4.85
N ASP A 28 -17.42 8.64 4.61
CA ASP A 28 -16.77 8.82 3.31
C ASP A 28 -15.82 7.65 3.02
N LEU A 29 -15.00 7.23 3.98
CA LEU A 29 -14.15 6.03 3.85
C LEU A 29 -15.00 4.78 3.56
N ASN A 30 -16.07 4.54 4.31
CA ASN A 30 -16.91 3.35 4.13
C ASN A 30 -17.62 3.34 2.77
N ASN A 31 -18.03 4.49 2.25
CA ASN A 31 -18.63 4.57 0.92
C ASN A 31 -17.64 4.16 -0.17
N VAL A 32 -16.38 4.61 -0.08
CA VAL A 32 -15.34 4.18 -1.02
C VAL A 32 -15.05 2.68 -0.87
N LEU A 33 -14.97 2.17 0.36
CA LEU A 33 -14.76 0.74 0.62
C LEU A 33 -15.87 -0.15 0.02
N LYS A 34 -17.12 0.33 0.03
CA LYS A 34 -18.25 -0.37 -0.61
C LYS A 34 -18.11 -0.50 -2.11
N GLU A 35 -17.54 0.50 -2.79
CA GLU A 35 -17.26 0.43 -4.23
C GLU A 35 -16.26 -0.69 -4.54
N TYR A 36 -15.41 -1.05 -3.58
CA TYR A 36 -14.48 -2.19 -3.67
C TYR A 36 -15.05 -3.49 -3.08
N GLY A 37 -16.36 -3.57 -2.81
CA GLY A 37 -17.04 -4.77 -2.32
C GLY A 37 -16.96 -4.99 -0.81
N PHE A 38 -16.36 -4.08 -0.04
CA PHE A 38 -16.31 -4.19 1.42
C PHE A 38 -17.53 -3.54 2.08
N ASN A 39 -18.39 -4.37 2.67
CA ASN A 39 -19.64 -3.93 3.28
C ASN A 39 -19.55 -3.89 4.80
N PHE A 40 -18.89 -2.87 5.35
CA PHE A 40 -18.82 -2.69 6.81
C PHE A 40 -20.02 -1.94 7.37
N GLU A 41 -20.43 -2.33 8.57
CA GLU A 41 -21.48 -1.65 9.32
C GLU A 41 -20.92 -0.39 10.02
N LEU A 42 -21.57 0.75 9.78
CA LEU A 42 -21.32 1.98 10.53
C LEU A 42 -22.43 2.20 11.57
N PRO A 43 -22.10 2.76 12.74
CA PRO A 43 -23.14 3.16 13.69
C PRO A 43 -24.08 4.20 13.07
N LYS A 44 -25.34 4.20 13.48
CA LYS A 44 -26.40 5.00 12.85
C LYS A 44 -26.08 6.51 12.85
N LYS A 45 -26.49 7.19 11.77
CA LYS A 45 -26.56 8.66 11.71
C LYS A 45 -27.59 9.15 12.73
N ARG A 46 -27.29 10.27 13.40
CA ARG A 46 -28.23 10.89 14.34
C ARG A 46 -29.29 11.60 13.51
N ILE A 47 -30.57 11.37 13.78
CA ILE A 47 -31.67 12.06 13.09
C ILE A 47 -32.47 12.92 14.07
N LEU A 48 -32.67 12.52 15.35
CA LEU A 48 -33.22 13.37 16.44
C LEU A 48 -33.07 12.68 17.82
N GLY A 49 -33.13 13.40 18.95
CA GLY A 49 -33.25 12.83 20.31
C GLY A 49 -32.10 13.12 21.28
N ASN A 50 -32.43 13.37 22.56
CA ASN A 50 -31.56 14.00 23.56
C ASN A 50 -31.17 13.04 24.70
N THR A 51 -29.96 12.46 24.61
CA THR A 51 -29.04 12.09 25.72
C THR A 51 -27.65 11.95 25.10
N ASP A 52 -27.00 13.10 24.86
CA ASP A 52 -25.78 13.22 24.06
C ASP A 52 -24.66 12.23 24.48
N ARG A 53 -24.56 11.91 25.78
CA ARG A 53 -23.53 10.99 26.31
C ARG A 53 -23.74 9.53 25.94
N ILE A 54 -24.97 9.01 26.05
CA ILE A 54 -25.26 7.60 25.71
C ILE A 54 -25.04 7.39 24.22
N PHE A 55 -25.57 8.31 23.41
CA PHE A 55 -25.40 8.28 21.98
C PHE A 55 -23.92 8.38 21.53
N MET A 56 -23.15 9.27 22.17
CA MET A 56 -21.71 9.37 21.90
C MET A 56 -20.97 8.07 22.27
N ALA A 57 -21.31 7.45 23.40
CA ALA A 57 -20.70 6.19 23.83
C ALA A 57 -21.04 5.02 22.89
N GLU A 58 -22.30 4.87 22.49
CA GLU A 58 -22.74 3.84 21.53
C GLU A 58 -22.06 4.01 20.18
N ARG A 59 -22.01 5.25 19.68
CA ARG A 59 -21.33 5.54 18.43
C ARG A 59 -19.83 5.31 18.53
N GLN A 60 -19.19 5.70 19.64
CA GLN A 60 -17.77 5.41 19.86
C GLN A 60 -17.49 3.90 19.83
N LYS A 61 -18.33 3.10 20.50
CA LYS A 61 -18.24 1.64 20.47
C LYS A 61 -18.39 1.10 19.04
N GLY A 62 -19.39 1.57 18.30
CA GLY A 62 -19.60 1.16 16.91
C GLY A 62 -18.44 1.55 15.98
N LEU A 63 -17.87 2.74 16.16
CA LEU A 63 -16.69 3.17 15.41
C LEU A 63 -15.44 2.35 15.77
N GLN A 64 -15.27 1.95 17.04
CA GLN A 64 -14.20 1.05 17.44
C GLN A 64 -14.35 -0.33 16.78
N THR A 65 -15.57 -0.89 16.76
CA THR A 65 -15.85 -2.15 16.06
C THR A 65 -15.54 -2.03 14.58
N TYR A 66 -15.99 -0.96 13.93
CA TYR A 66 -15.68 -0.67 12.52
C TYR A 66 -14.17 -0.65 12.27
N LEU A 67 -13.41 0.08 13.09
CA LEU A 67 -11.95 0.15 12.96
C LEU A 67 -11.29 -1.21 13.18
N ASN A 68 -11.72 -1.97 14.19
CA ASN A 68 -11.18 -3.30 14.48
C ASN A 68 -11.40 -4.25 13.31
N THR A 69 -12.59 -4.26 12.71
CA THR A 69 -12.88 -5.07 11.52
C THR A 69 -12.01 -4.62 10.36
N LEU A 70 -11.95 -3.31 10.11
CA LEU A 70 -11.16 -2.74 9.02
C LEU A 70 -9.68 -3.13 9.11
N VAL A 71 -9.07 -3.12 10.30
CA VAL A 71 -7.65 -3.45 10.47
C VAL A 71 -7.35 -4.95 10.46
N GLN A 72 -8.36 -5.82 10.53
CA GLN A 72 -8.19 -7.28 10.37
C GLN A 72 -8.00 -7.67 8.90
N HIS A 73 -8.38 -6.81 7.95
CA HIS A 73 -8.18 -7.03 6.53
C HIS A 73 -6.77 -6.56 6.11
N VAL A 74 -5.87 -7.49 5.80
CA VAL A 74 -4.48 -7.20 5.42
C VAL A 74 -4.41 -6.31 4.18
N GLU A 75 -5.29 -6.56 3.21
CA GLU A 75 -5.43 -5.76 1.99
C GLU A 75 -5.92 -4.33 2.26
N LEU A 76 -6.75 -4.13 3.27
CA LEU A 76 -7.21 -2.78 3.63
C LEU A 76 -6.17 -2.05 4.46
N CYS A 77 -5.57 -2.69 5.47
CA CYS A 77 -4.48 -2.12 6.26
C CYS A 77 -3.32 -1.63 5.39
N ASN A 78 -2.99 -2.38 4.34
CA ASN A 78 -1.94 -2.00 3.41
C ASN A 78 -2.43 -1.08 2.28
N SER A 79 -3.71 -0.73 2.24
CA SER A 79 -4.24 0.19 1.23
C SER A 79 -3.87 1.64 1.52
N LEU A 80 -3.54 2.40 0.48
CA LEU A 80 -3.24 3.83 0.57
C LEU A 80 -4.37 4.62 1.24
N MET A 81 -5.62 4.29 0.93
CA MET A 81 -6.78 4.99 1.47
C MET A 81 -6.93 4.81 2.99
N VAL A 82 -6.83 3.58 3.48
CA VAL A 82 -6.91 3.29 4.92
C VAL A 82 -5.70 3.84 5.65
N HIS A 83 -4.51 3.72 5.07
CA HIS A 83 -3.31 4.30 5.66
C HIS A 83 -3.45 5.81 5.81
N ARG A 84 -3.89 6.54 4.78
CA ARG A 84 -4.17 7.99 4.87
C ARG A 84 -5.24 8.34 5.91
N PHE A 85 -6.21 7.46 6.13
CA PHE A 85 -7.22 7.66 7.15
C PHE A 85 -6.65 7.50 8.57
N LEU A 86 -5.83 6.47 8.80
CA LEU A 86 -5.26 6.12 10.10
C LEU A 86 -3.98 6.88 10.44
N ASP A 87 -3.29 7.42 9.44
CA ASP A 87 -1.99 8.06 9.56
C ASP A 87 -1.86 9.22 8.55
N PRO A 88 -2.65 10.30 8.74
CA PRO A 88 -2.70 11.42 7.79
C PRO A 88 -1.42 12.26 7.77
N ASP A 89 -0.69 12.28 8.90
CA ASP A 89 0.47 13.14 9.12
C ASP A 89 1.79 12.41 8.82
N ASN A 90 1.87 11.07 8.89
CA ASN A 90 3.06 10.39 8.36
C ASN A 90 3.07 10.49 6.85
N HIS A 91 4.04 11.26 6.40
CA HIS A 91 4.27 11.56 5.02
C HIS A 91 4.78 10.34 4.24
N ILE A 92 3.83 9.63 3.62
CA ILE A 92 4.03 8.91 2.35
C ILE A 92 4.69 9.83 1.29
N ILE A 93 4.66 11.15 1.50
CA ILE A 93 5.21 12.20 0.64
C ILE A 93 6.66 11.92 0.20
N ASN A 94 7.48 11.25 1.03
CA ASN A 94 8.87 10.96 0.68
C ASN A 94 9.11 9.56 0.11
N TYR A 95 8.12 8.66 0.12
CA TYR A 95 8.32 7.33 -0.47
C TYR A 95 8.60 7.40 -1.97
N PRO A 96 7.87 8.18 -2.79
CA PRO A 96 8.18 8.30 -4.20
C PRO A 96 9.60 8.83 -4.47
N GLU A 97 10.06 9.82 -3.71
CA GLU A 97 11.38 10.42 -3.88
C GLU A 97 12.50 9.47 -3.43
N SER A 98 12.39 8.89 -2.23
CA SER A 98 13.36 7.90 -1.74
C SER A 98 13.35 6.63 -2.61
N ALA A 99 12.19 6.16 -3.06
CA ALA A 99 12.07 5.08 -4.02
C ALA A 99 12.78 5.43 -5.34
N LEU A 100 12.59 6.63 -5.88
CA LEU A 100 13.27 7.06 -7.09
C LEU A 100 14.80 7.03 -6.90
N GLN A 101 15.30 7.48 -5.75
CA GLN A 101 16.72 7.41 -5.42
C GLN A 101 17.23 5.96 -5.38
N TYR A 102 16.54 5.06 -4.69
CA TYR A 102 16.94 3.65 -4.58
C TYR A 102 16.87 2.91 -5.91
N VAL A 103 15.80 3.12 -6.68
CA VAL A 103 15.67 2.54 -8.01
C VAL A 103 16.77 3.08 -8.94
N SER A 104 17.10 4.38 -8.86
CA SER A 104 18.19 4.96 -9.65
C SER A 104 19.58 4.44 -9.25
N MET A 105 19.84 4.21 -7.96
CA MET A 105 21.05 3.50 -7.51
C MET A 105 21.13 2.10 -8.11
N PHE A 106 19.99 1.42 -8.12
CA PHE A 106 19.89 0.09 -8.67
C PHE A 106 20.18 0.05 -10.18
N MET A 107 19.61 0.97 -10.96
CA MET A 107 19.90 1.10 -12.40
C MET A 107 21.40 1.28 -12.68
N ARG A 108 22.07 2.14 -11.90
CA ARG A 108 23.51 2.36 -12.01
C ARG A 108 24.32 1.09 -11.74
N SER A 109 23.91 0.28 -10.76
CA SER A 109 24.56 -1.00 -10.45
C SER A 109 24.43 -2.04 -11.57
N MET A 110 23.46 -1.86 -12.47
CA MET A 110 23.22 -2.71 -13.64
C MET A 110 23.79 -2.12 -14.93
N ASN A 111 24.83 -1.29 -14.84
CA ASN A 111 25.44 -0.60 -15.98
C ASN A 111 24.41 0.18 -16.83
N ASN A 112 23.36 0.70 -16.20
CA ASN A 112 22.26 1.40 -16.87
C ASN A 112 21.56 0.58 -17.97
N MET A 113 21.50 -0.75 -17.80
CA MET A 113 20.70 -1.63 -18.68
C MET A 113 19.22 -1.21 -18.69
N TYR A 114 18.74 -0.64 -17.60
CA TYR A 114 17.38 -0.14 -17.46
C TYR A 114 17.41 1.36 -17.19
N GLN A 115 16.41 2.07 -17.72
CA GLN A 115 16.24 3.51 -17.55
C GLN A 115 14.81 3.81 -17.11
N ILE A 116 14.67 4.62 -16.07
CA ILE A 116 13.38 5.16 -15.65
C ILE A 116 12.94 6.21 -16.67
N ILE A 117 11.70 6.11 -17.12
CA ILE A 117 11.04 7.08 -18.01
C ILE A 117 10.19 8.03 -17.16
N GLU A 118 9.28 7.49 -16.34
CA GLU A 118 8.35 8.30 -15.54
C GLU A 118 7.89 7.54 -14.28
N PRO A 119 7.61 8.25 -13.17
CA PRO A 119 6.88 7.69 -12.03
C PRO A 119 5.39 7.52 -12.34
N LEU A 120 4.78 6.48 -11.78
CA LEU A 120 3.33 6.28 -11.80
C LEU A 120 2.74 6.62 -10.43
N PHE A 121 2.16 7.81 -10.33
CA PHE A 121 1.41 8.23 -9.14
C PHE A 121 0.02 7.60 -9.12
N ASP A 122 -0.52 7.39 -7.92
CA ASP A 122 -1.84 6.78 -7.69
C ASP A 122 -2.04 5.42 -8.38
N PHE A 123 -0.94 4.70 -8.62
CA PHE A 123 -0.95 3.37 -9.24
C PHE A 123 -0.90 2.26 -8.18
N GLY A 124 -1.73 1.25 -8.36
CA GLY A 124 -1.87 0.17 -7.38
C GLY A 124 -2.60 0.59 -6.11
N TRP A 125 -2.78 -0.36 -5.20
CA TRP A 125 -3.55 -0.13 -3.96
C TRP A 125 -2.65 0.02 -2.72
N ARG A 126 -1.42 -0.49 -2.78
CA ARG A 126 -0.51 -0.57 -1.62
C ARG A 126 0.22 0.74 -1.36
N TYR A 127 0.20 1.22 -0.12
CA TYR A 127 0.84 2.48 0.27
C TYR A 127 2.37 2.42 0.30
N ASP A 128 2.93 1.22 0.51
CA ASP A 128 4.36 0.95 0.67
C ASP A 128 5.06 0.63 -0.66
N LYS A 129 4.32 0.71 -1.77
CA LYS A 129 4.82 0.45 -3.12
C LYS A 129 4.87 1.73 -3.95
N SER A 130 5.98 1.91 -4.63
CA SER A 130 6.17 2.94 -5.66
C SER A 130 6.39 2.30 -7.00
N TYR A 131 5.85 2.93 -8.05
CA TYR A 131 5.81 2.37 -9.39
C TYR A 131 6.45 3.33 -10.38
N PHE A 132 7.22 2.80 -11.31
CA PHE A 132 7.85 3.57 -12.38
C PHE A 132 7.72 2.83 -13.70
N ILE A 133 7.53 3.57 -14.79
CA ILE A 133 7.72 3.06 -16.14
C ILE A 133 9.18 3.27 -16.53
N GLY A 134 9.73 2.30 -17.24
CA GLY A 134 11.05 2.42 -17.83
C GLY A 134 11.25 1.57 -19.07
N SER A 135 12.45 1.65 -19.61
CA SER A 135 12.90 0.92 -20.79
C SER A 135 14.11 0.04 -20.48
N LYS A 136 14.38 -0.92 -21.36
CA LYS A 136 15.56 -1.78 -21.32
C LYS A 136 16.44 -1.55 -22.55
N ALA A 137 17.75 -1.45 -22.34
CA ALA A 137 18.73 -1.30 -23.41
C ALA A 137 18.68 -2.50 -24.35
N GLY A 138 18.73 -2.24 -25.66
CA GLY A 138 18.65 -3.27 -26.69
C GLY A 138 17.24 -3.78 -27.00
N CYS A 139 16.21 -3.31 -26.29
CA CYS A 139 14.81 -3.62 -26.61
C CYS A 139 14.16 -2.53 -27.49
N PRO A 140 13.11 -2.88 -28.27
CA PRO A 140 12.30 -1.91 -29.01
C PRO A 140 11.71 -0.81 -28.11
N LYS A 141 11.57 0.42 -28.64
CA LYS A 141 11.05 1.57 -27.87
C LYS A 141 9.61 1.41 -27.38
N ASN A 142 8.82 0.57 -28.04
CA ASN A 142 7.45 0.26 -27.64
C ASN A 142 7.39 -0.75 -26.48
N GLU A 143 8.48 -1.46 -26.17
CA GLU A 143 8.55 -2.31 -24.99
C GLU A 143 8.77 -1.46 -23.74
N ARG A 144 7.78 -1.51 -22.85
CA ARG A 144 7.82 -0.82 -21.57
C ARG A 144 7.91 -1.82 -20.44
N TYR A 145 8.60 -1.41 -19.37
CA TYR A 145 8.78 -2.20 -18.17
C TYR A 145 8.20 -1.46 -16.97
N LEU A 146 7.57 -2.20 -16.08
CA LEU A 146 7.07 -1.73 -14.81
C LEU A 146 8.08 -2.07 -13.72
N PHE A 147 8.55 -1.04 -13.04
CA PHE A 147 9.46 -1.10 -11.92
C PHE A 147 8.64 -0.92 -10.65
N ILE A 148 8.67 -1.91 -9.78
CA ILE A 148 7.89 -1.93 -8.54
C ILE A 148 8.88 -1.91 -7.38
N TRP A 149 8.99 -0.77 -6.73
CA TRP A 149 9.75 -0.62 -5.49
C TRP A 149 8.84 -0.89 -4.29
N CYS A 150 9.29 -1.69 -3.34
CA CYS A 150 8.60 -1.95 -2.09
C CYS A 150 9.57 -1.73 -0.94
N HIS A 151 9.29 -0.75 -0.08
CA HIS A 151 10.07 -0.55 1.15
C HIS A 151 9.84 -1.71 2.11
N TYR A 152 10.84 -2.00 2.94
CA TYR A 152 10.59 -2.86 4.10
C TYR A 152 9.80 -2.11 5.16
N GLY A 153 8.74 -2.74 5.67
CA GLY A 153 8.02 -2.27 6.84
C GLY A 153 8.78 -2.59 8.14
N LEU A 154 8.24 -2.08 9.26
CA LEU A 154 8.75 -2.38 10.61
C LEU A 154 8.62 -3.86 10.97
N ASP A 155 7.79 -4.60 10.23
CA ASP A 155 7.52 -6.02 10.34
C ASP A 155 8.52 -6.89 9.54
N LYS A 156 9.59 -6.32 9.00
CA LYS A 156 10.67 -7.07 8.34
C LYS A 156 11.31 -8.07 9.32
N ALA A 157 10.87 -9.32 9.24
CA ALA A 157 11.35 -10.40 10.09
C ALA A 157 12.58 -11.14 9.53
N LEU A 158 12.77 -11.11 8.21
CA LEU A 158 13.81 -11.88 7.52
C LEU A 158 15.09 -11.08 7.28
N GLY A 159 16.22 -11.77 7.33
CA GLY A 159 17.51 -11.20 6.94
C GLY A 159 17.60 -10.98 5.41
N GLU A 160 18.49 -10.07 4.99
CA GLU A 160 18.62 -9.73 3.56
C GLU A 160 18.98 -10.94 2.68
N LYS A 161 19.82 -11.85 3.19
CA LYS A 161 20.19 -13.09 2.48
C LYS A 161 18.98 -13.99 2.25
N GLU A 162 18.11 -14.13 3.26
CA GLU A 162 16.90 -14.95 3.18
C GLU A 162 15.90 -14.32 2.22
N ILE A 163 15.68 -13.01 2.32
CA ILE A 163 14.85 -12.24 1.39
C ILE A 163 15.34 -12.45 -0.05
N LYS A 164 16.64 -12.27 -0.32
CA LYS A 164 17.22 -12.51 -1.65
C LYS A 164 16.96 -13.92 -2.16
N ASN A 165 17.05 -14.94 -1.29
CA ASN A 165 16.76 -16.32 -1.67
C ASN A 165 15.27 -16.51 -2.01
N CYS A 166 14.35 -16.00 -1.18
CA CYS A 166 12.92 -16.04 -1.46
C CYS A 166 12.56 -15.33 -2.77
N LEU A 167 13.14 -14.15 -3.03
CA LEU A 167 12.93 -13.40 -4.27
C LEU A 167 13.40 -14.19 -5.50
N LYS A 168 14.55 -14.87 -5.43
CA LYS A 168 15.01 -15.76 -6.51
C LYS A 168 14.02 -16.89 -6.79
N LEU A 169 13.42 -17.47 -5.75
CA LEU A 169 12.36 -18.48 -5.92
C LEU A 169 11.15 -17.88 -6.62
N PHE A 170 10.68 -16.69 -6.21
CA PHE A 170 9.58 -16.01 -6.90
C PHE A 170 9.88 -15.73 -8.38
N LYS A 171 11.11 -15.31 -8.70
CA LYS A 171 11.54 -15.11 -10.10
C LYS A 171 11.51 -16.41 -10.92
N SER A 172 11.75 -17.56 -10.30
CA SER A 172 11.73 -18.87 -10.98
C SER A 172 10.34 -19.40 -11.31
N ILE A 173 9.28 -18.79 -10.77
CA ILE A 173 7.90 -19.22 -11.06
C ILE A 173 7.57 -18.96 -12.53
N SER A 174 7.25 -20.03 -13.26
CA SER A 174 6.77 -19.98 -14.63
C SER A 174 5.38 -20.58 -14.71
N HIS A 175 4.39 -19.76 -15.06
CA HIS A 175 3.00 -20.19 -15.18
C HIS A 175 2.30 -19.40 -16.28
N PRO A 176 1.47 -20.03 -17.15
CA PRO A 176 0.82 -19.34 -18.27
C PRO A 176 -0.04 -18.14 -17.89
N LEU A 177 -0.58 -18.13 -16.67
CA LEU A 177 -1.45 -17.07 -16.14
C LEU A 177 -0.74 -16.08 -15.20
N ILE A 178 0.57 -16.22 -14.99
CA ILE A 178 1.36 -15.33 -14.13
C ILE A 178 2.39 -14.62 -14.99
N ALA A 179 2.35 -13.29 -15.00
CA ALA A 179 3.35 -12.50 -15.72
C ALA A 179 4.75 -12.80 -15.15
N PRO A 180 5.74 -13.10 -16.00
CA PRO A 180 7.08 -13.42 -15.54
C PRO A 180 7.75 -12.18 -14.94
N ILE A 181 8.59 -12.44 -13.94
CA ILE A 181 9.46 -11.43 -13.34
C ILE A 181 10.77 -11.42 -14.14
N GLU A 182 11.04 -10.31 -14.82
CA GLU A 182 12.26 -10.13 -15.61
C GLU A 182 13.47 -10.01 -14.69
N GLU A 183 13.33 -9.20 -13.65
CA GLU A 183 14.35 -9.05 -12.62
C GLU A 183 13.78 -8.82 -11.23
N ILE A 184 14.52 -9.25 -10.21
CA ILE A 184 14.15 -9.05 -8.82
C ILE A 184 15.39 -8.84 -7.96
N TYR A 185 15.32 -7.83 -7.09
CA TYR A 185 16.45 -7.40 -6.27
C TYR A 185 16.00 -6.98 -4.88
N ALA A 186 16.95 -7.03 -3.96
CA ALA A 186 16.81 -6.57 -2.60
C ALA A 186 18.10 -5.88 -2.15
N ASN A 187 17.96 -4.80 -1.41
CA ASN A 187 19.03 -4.18 -0.63
C ASN A 187 18.57 -4.08 0.84
N GLU A 188 19.22 -3.22 1.62
CA GLU A 188 18.89 -2.99 3.03
C GLU A 188 17.57 -2.23 3.24
N HIS A 189 17.12 -1.46 2.25
CA HIS A 189 15.97 -0.54 2.34
C HIS A 189 14.67 -1.10 1.74
N GLY A 190 14.77 -2.04 0.80
CA GLY A 190 13.60 -2.60 0.15
C GLY A 190 13.91 -3.57 -0.97
N THR A 191 12.90 -3.80 -1.80
CA THR A 191 12.96 -4.72 -2.95
C THR A 191 12.53 -4.00 -4.21
N LEU A 192 13.17 -4.35 -5.32
CA LEU A 192 12.79 -3.93 -6.65
C LEU A 192 12.37 -5.16 -7.46
N THR A 193 11.19 -5.09 -8.07
CA THR A 193 10.76 -6.05 -9.09
C THR A 193 10.62 -5.34 -10.43
N VAL A 194 11.14 -5.95 -11.50
CA VAL A 194 10.97 -5.47 -12.87
C VAL A 194 10.17 -6.52 -13.64
N CYS A 195 9.09 -6.09 -14.27
CA CYS A 195 8.28 -6.91 -15.15
C CYS A 195 7.91 -6.13 -16.42
N ARG A 196 7.38 -6.83 -17.42
CA ARG A 196 6.83 -6.16 -18.61
C ARG A 196 5.58 -5.36 -18.23
N PHE A 197 5.47 -4.15 -18.77
CA PHE A 197 4.29 -3.32 -18.62
C PHE A 197 3.29 -3.65 -19.73
N TYR A 198 2.04 -3.93 -19.33
CA TYR A 198 0.95 -4.20 -20.24
C TYR A 198 -0.08 -3.07 -20.11
N GLU A 199 -0.23 -2.27 -21.16
CA GLU A 199 -1.12 -1.09 -21.16
C GLU A 199 -2.59 -1.44 -20.90
N ARG A 200 -3.01 -2.63 -21.31
CA ARG A 200 -4.35 -3.15 -21.06
C ARG A 200 -4.54 -3.70 -19.65
N GLY A 201 -3.50 -3.65 -18.80
CA GLY A 201 -3.53 -4.25 -17.47
C GLY A 201 -3.56 -5.77 -17.50
N SER A 202 -3.85 -6.34 -16.34
CA SER A 202 -3.96 -7.77 -16.08
C SER A 202 -5.43 -8.19 -15.98
N LEU A 203 -5.69 -9.50 -16.05
CA LEU A 203 -7.03 -10.04 -15.80
C LEU A 203 -7.61 -9.59 -14.44
N LYS A 204 -6.75 -9.42 -13.43
CA LYS A 204 -7.16 -8.94 -12.10
C LYS A 204 -7.71 -7.52 -12.13
N ASP A 205 -7.29 -6.71 -13.10
CA ASP A 205 -7.78 -5.33 -13.23
C ASP A 205 -9.19 -5.29 -13.86
N TYR A 206 -9.61 -6.36 -14.56
CA TYR A 206 -10.93 -6.48 -15.19
C TYR A 206 -11.98 -7.22 -14.35
N ILE A 207 -11.58 -8.13 -13.45
CA ILE A 207 -12.52 -8.93 -12.62
C ILE A 207 -12.78 -8.25 -11.26
N ARG A 208 -12.91 -6.93 -11.22
CA ARG A 208 -13.27 -6.19 -10.00
C ARG A 208 -14.67 -5.63 -10.09
#